data_AF-A0A6D2G9D4-F1
#
_entry.id   AF-A0A6D2G9D4-F1
#
_cell.length_a   1.000
_cell.length_b   1.000
_cell.length_c   1.000
_cell.angle_alpha   90.00
_cell.angle_beta   90.00
_cell.angle_gamma   90.00
#
_symmetry.space_group_name_H-M   'P 1'
#
loop_
_entity.id
_entity.type
_entity.pdbx_description
1 polymer ?
#
loop_
_entity_poly.entity_id
_entity_poly.type
_entity_poly.pdbx_seq_one_letter_code
_entity_poly.pdbx_strand_id
1 'polypeptide(L)'
;MRSVKVYEETWPLHTPFVIARGSRSEAHVVVVELEDEDVKGVGECTPYPRYGESDASVMAQIMSIVPQLENGLTREALQKLLPAGAARNAVDSALWDLQARQRQQSLAGLLGVTLAPVFTTAQTVVIGTPEQMAASAAALWEKGGDTAENQTRCSSD
;
A
#
# COMPACT_ATOMS: atom_id res chain seq x y z
N MET A 1 25.60 6.72 7.73
CA MET A 1 24.95 7.21 6.49
C MET A 1 23.95 6.15 6.12
N ARG A 2 22.68 6.53 5.98
CA ARG A 2 21.60 5.59 5.70
C ARG A 2 21.71 5.11 4.26
N SER A 3 21.52 3.81 4.01
CA SER A 3 21.40 3.30 2.64
C SER A 3 19.94 3.29 2.19
N VAL A 4 19.71 3.51 0.90
CA VAL A 4 18.36 3.57 0.29
C VAL A 4 18.31 2.64 -0.91
N LYS A 5 17.30 1.76 -0.94
CA LYS A 5 16.97 0.95 -2.13
C LYS A 5 15.55 1.22 -2.54
N VAL A 6 15.33 1.36 -3.84
CA VAL A 6 14.02 1.57 -4.43
C VAL A 6 13.90 0.65 -5.63
N TYR A 7 12.86 -0.17 -5.66
CA TYR A 7 12.63 -1.11 -6.75
C TYR A 7 11.15 -1.41 -6.90
N GLU A 8 10.76 -1.86 -8.09
CA GLU A 8 9.42 -2.33 -8.38
C GLU A 8 9.31 -3.84 -8.13
N GLU A 9 8.14 -4.28 -7.70
CA GLU A 9 7.76 -5.69 -7.68
C GLU A 9 6.41 -5.87 -8.36
N THR A 10 6.23 -7.02 -8.99
CA THR A 10 4.97 -7.39 -9.64
C THR A 10 4.54 -8.75 -9.16
N TRP A 11 3.33 -8.80 -8.58
CA TRP A 11 2.80 -9.99 -7.93
C TRP A 11 1.54 -10.48 -8.65
N PRO A 12 1.48 -11.73 -9.13
CA PRO A 12 0.27 -12.23 -9.77
C PRO A 12 -0.89 -12.31 -8.76
N LEU A 13 -2.08 -11.89 -9.16
CA LEU A 13 -3.29 -12.07 -8.38
C LEU A 13 -3.84 -13.47 -8.61
N HIS A 14 -4.29 -14.13 -7.54
CA HIS A 14 -4.93 -15.46 -7.63
C HIS A 14 -6.10 -15.46 -8.61
N THR A 15 -6.90 -14.38 -8.60
CA THR A 15 -8.01 -14.15 -9.52
C THR A 15 -7.90 -12.73 -10.05
N PRO A 16 -8.13 -12.49 -11.37
CA PRO A 16 -8.16 -11.14 -11.90
C PRO A 16 -9.14 -10.26 -11.12
N PHE A 17 -8.67 -9.09 -10.70
CA PHE A 17 -9.47 -8.10 -10.01
C PHE A 17 -10.18 -7.22 -11.04
N VAL A 18 -11.49 -7.37 -11.16
CA VAL A 18 -12.31 -6.69 -12.17
C VAL A 18 -13.18 -5.63 -11.52
N ILE A 19 -13.02 -4.40 -12.01
CA ILE A 19 -13.80 -3.23 -11.60
C ILE A 19 -14.30 -2.49 -12.85
N ALA A 20 -15.21 -1.52 -12.68
CA ALA A 20 -15.81 -0.80 -13.80
C ALA A 20 -14.78 -0.05 -14.69
N ARG A 21 -13.57 0.19 -14.17
CA ARG A 21 -12.48 0.88 -14.87
C ARG A 21 -11.47 -0.06 -15.53
N GLY A 22 -11.67 -1.37 -15.45
CA GLY A 22 -10.79 -2.37 -16.05
C GLY A 22 -10.53 -3.56 -15.14
N SER A 23 -9.76 -4.50 -15.68
CA SER A 23 -9.30 -5.69 -14.97
C SER A 23 -7.80 -5.62 -14.71
N ARG A 24 -7.36 -6.08 -13.55
CA ARG A 24 -5.95 -6.22 -13.19
C ARG A 24 -5.67 -7.67 -12.83
N SER A 25 -4.66 -8.28 -13.43
CA SER A 25 -4.22 -9.66 -13.11
C SER A 25 -2.99 -9.70 -12.20
N GLU A 26 -2.33 -8.56 -11.99
CA GLU A 26 -1.09 -8.47 -11.22
C GLU A 26 -1.01 -7.18 -10.42
N ALA A 27 -0.45 -7.22 -9.22
CA ALA A 27 -0.16 -6.06 -8.38
C ALA A 27 1.29 -5.60 -8.56
N HIS A 28 1.46 -4.51 -9.30
CA HIS A 28 2.65 -3.66 -9.29
C HIS A 28 2.69 -2.82 -8.02
N VAL A 29 3.84 -2.84 -7.36
CA VAL A 29 4.18 -2.03 -6.20
C VAL A 29 5.59 -1.45 -6.37
N VAL A 30 5.84 -0.30 -5.76
CA VAL A 30 7.18 0.25 -5.58
C VAL A 30 7.55 0.13 -4.11
N VAL A 31 8.66 -0.54 -3.84
CA VAL A 31 9.21 -0.81 -2.51
C VAL A 31 10.37 0.14 -2.23
N VAL A 32 10.41 0.67 -1.01
CA VAL A 32 11.49 1.49 -0.47
C VAL A 32 12.06 0.78 0.75
N GLU A 33 13.34 0.44 0.70
CA GLU A 33 14.10 -0.03 1.86
C GLU A 33 15.06 1.07 2.34
N LEU A 34 15.06 1.29 3.65
CA LEU A 34 15.96 2.21 4.34
C LEU A 34 16.76 1.41 5.37
N GLU A 35 18.08 1.50 5.33
CA GLU A 35 18.94 0.79 6.30
C GLU A 35 19.88 1.76 6.99
N ASP A 36 19.84 1.76 8.32
CA ASP A 36 20.57 2.69 9.19
C ASP A 36 21.03 1.93 10.43
N GLU A 37 22.34 1.93 10.71
CA GLU A 37 22.96 1.21 11.85
C GLU A 37 22.49 -0.26 11.97
N ASP A 38 22.54 -1.01 10.86
CA ASP A 38 22.11 -2.42 10.73
C ASP A 38 20.60 -2.66 10.95
N VAL A 39 19.80 -1.60 11.08
CA VAL A 39 18.34 -1.68 11.15
C VAL A 39 17.74 -1.32 9.80
N LYS A 40 16.94 -2.24 9.24
CA LYS A 40 16.23 -2.04 7.99
C LYS A 40 14.74 -1.75 8.23
N GLY A 41 14.24 -0.64 7.70
CA GLY A 41 12.81 -0.33 7.57
C GLY A 41 12.34 -0.44 6.12
N VAL A 42 11.11 -0.91 5.93
CA VAL A 42 10.52 -1.13 4.60
C VAL A 42 9.18 -0.41 4.49
N GLY A 43 8.92 0.18 3.33
CA GLY A 43 7.64 0.74 2.96
C GLY A 43 7.34 0.49 1.50
N GLU A 44 6.06 0.49 1.16
CA GLU A 44 5.60 0.21 -0.20
C GLU A 44 4.47 1.14 -0.61
N CYS A 45 4.23 1.22 -1.92
CA CYS A 45 3.05 1.88 -2.46
C CYS A 45 2.60 1.22 -3.76
N THR A 46 1.34 1.42 -4.11
CA THR A 46 0.80 1.11 -5.44
C THR A 46 0.62 2.42 -6.20
N PRO A 47 1.39 2.68 -7.27
CA PRO A 47 1.17 3.83 -8.14
C PRO A 47 -0.24 3.77 -8.75
N TYR A 48 -0.96 4.90 -8.72
CA TYR A 48 -2.35 4.94 -9.18
C TYR A 48 -2.53 5.81 -10.43
N PRO A 49 -2.74 5.21 -11.63
CA PRO A 49 -2.88 5.95 -12.89
C PRO A 49 -3.98 7.01 -12.89
N ARG A 50 -5.03 6.82 -12.07
CA ARG A 50 -6.10 7.80 -11.91
C ARG A 50 -5.58 9.18 -11.44
N TYR A 51 -4.48 9.20 -10.69
CA TYR A 51 -3.83 10.41 -10.21
C TYR A 51 -2.59 10.80 -11.03
N GLY A 52 -2.43 10.21 -12.23
CA GLY A 52 -1.28 10.47 -13.10
C GLY A 52 0.01 9.78 -12.64
N GLU A 53 -0.08 8.80 -11.75
CA GLU A 53 1.08 8.06 -11.26
C GLU A 53 1.34 6.81 -12.11
N SER A 54 2.62 6.49 -12.26
CA SER A 54 3.19 5.26 -12.83
C SER A 54 4.37 4.81 -11.97
N ASP A 55 4.78 3.55 -12.11
CA ASP A 55 5.95 3.00 -11.39
C ASP A 55 7.19 3.88 -11.63
N ALA A 56 7.46 4.20 -12.90
CA ALA A 56 8.56 5.07 -13.30
C ALA A 56 8.48 6.47 -12.68
N SER A 57 7.30 7.11 -12.69
CA SER A 57 7.15 8.45 -12.10
C SER A 57 7.32 8.44 -10.58
N VAL A 58 6.83 7.38 -9.92
CA VAL A 58 6.93 7.23 -8.46
C VAL A 58 8.36 6.96 -8.05
N MET A 59 9.04 6.05 -8.73
CA MET A 59 10.47 5.82 -8.54
C MET A 59 11.27 7.11 -8.74
N ALA A 60 11.03 7.86 -9.83
CA ALA A 60 11.71 9.11 -10.09
C ALA A 60 11.51 10.15 -8.97
N GLN A 61 10.29 10.26 -8.42
CA GLN A 61 10.02 11.14 -7.27
C GLN A 61 10.81 10.71 -6.03
N ILE A 62 10.86 9.42 -5.71
CA ILE A 62 11.63 8.92 -4.57
C ILE A 62 13.13 9.16 -4.79
N MET A 63 13.64 8.86 -5.98
CA MET A 63 15.05 9.07 -6.34
C MET A 63 15.48 10.53 -6.20
N SER A 64 14.57 11.49 -6.44
CA SER A 64 14.86 12.92 -6.29
C SER A 64 15.17 13.36 -4.85
N ILE A 65 14.81 12.55 -3.85
CA ILE A 65 15.04 12.84 -2.42
C ILE A 65 16.01 11.85 -1.75
N VAL A 66 16.65 10.94 -2.51
CA VAL A 66 17.62 9.97 -1.97
C VAL A 66 18.75 10.65 -1.19
N PRO A 67 19.39 11.73 -1.66
CA PRO A 67 20.43 12.38 -0.88
C PRO A 67 19.94 12.85 0.49
N GLN A 68 18.70 13.33 0.59
CA GLN A 68 18.10 13.76 1.85
C GLN A 68 17.83 12.54 2.75
N LEU A 69 17.34 11.44 2.18
CA LEU A 69 17.13 10.18 2.91
C LEU A 69 18.44 9.62 3.48
N GLU A 70 19.50 9.58 2.69
CA GLU A 70 20.84 9.13 3.10
C GLU A 70 21.41 9.99 4.25
N ASN A 71 21.05 11.27 4.26
CA ASN A 71 21.39 12.26 5.28
C ASN A 71 20.39 12.32 6.45
N GLY A 72 19.54 11.31 6.62
CA GLY A 72 18.70 11.18 7.81
C GLY A 72 17.41 11.99 7.78
N LEU A 73 16.81 12.20 6.59
CA LEU A 73 15.49 12.82 6.45
C LEU A 73 14.47 12.25 7.46
N THR A 74 13.72 13.15 8.11
CA THR A 74 12.66 12.81 9.06
C THR A 74 11.29 12.76 8.38
N ARG A 75 10.33 12.08 9.02
CA ARG A 75 8.94 11.99 8.54
C ARG A 75 8.29 13.38 8.41
N GLU A 76 8.58 14.28 9.33
CA GLU A 76 8.03 15.65 9.31
C GLU A 76 8.62 16.49 8.18
N ALA A 77 9.91 16.29 7.87
CA ALA A 77 10.57 16.98 6.76
C ALA A 77 10.11 16.43 5.39
N LEU A 78 9.84 15.12 5.29
CA LEU A 78 9.33 14.47 4.09
C LEU A 78 8.06 15.15 3.55
N GLN A 79 7.15 15.56 4.45
CA GLN A 79 5.90 16.22 4.08
C GLN A 79 6.10 17.52 3.29
N LYS A 80 7.27 18.16 3.42
CA LYS A 80 7.64 19.39 2.71
C LYS A 80 8.38 19.13 1.39
N LEU A 81 8.92 17.92 1.21
CA LEU A 81 9.73 17.57 0.02
C LEU A 81 8.90 16.88 -1.07
N LEU A 82 7.96 16.02 -0.70
CA LEU A 82 7.11 15.31 -1.66
C LEU A 82 5.66 15.77 -1.54
N PRO A 83 4.88 15.82 -2.63
CA PRO A 83 3.43 16.03 -2.60
C PRO A 83 2.69 14.77 -2.11
N ALA A 84 1.39 14.88 -1.87
CA ALA A 84 0.58 13.74 -1.47
C ALA A 84 0.51 12.78 -2.65
N GLY A 85 0.85 11.50 -2.41
CA GLY A 85 0.92 10.49 -3.47
C GLY A 85 1.66 9.24 -3.02
N ALA A 86 1.75 8.29 -3.94
CA ALA A 86 2.34 6.98 -3.72
C ALA A 86 3.80 7.05 -3.26
N ALA A 87 4.62 7.91 -3.89
CA ALA A 87 6.03 8.10 -3.51
C ALA A 87 6.17 8.51 -2.04
N ARG A 88 5.36 9.48 -1.58
CA ARG A 88 5.39 9.93 -0.20
C ARG A 88 4.91 8.85 0.77
N ASN A 89 3.89 8.06 0.37
CA ASN A 89 3.42 6.94 1.17
C ASN A 89 4.52 5.90 1.41
N ALA A 90 5.19 5.44 0.34
CA ALA A 90 6.23 4.42 0.46
C ALA A 90 7.37 4.86 1.39
N VAL A 91 7.83 6.10 1.23
CA VAL A 91 8.92 6.65 2.06
C VAL A 91 8.47 6.87 3.50
N ASP A 92 7.26 7.40 3.73
CA ASP A 92 6.74 7.61 5.09
C ASP A 92 6.58 6.27 5.83
N SER A 93 6.03 5.25 5.16
CA SER A 93 5.94 3.89 5.71
C SER A 93 7.31 3.30 6.05
N ALA A 94 8.31 3.46 5.17
CA ALA A 94 9.67 2.97 5.43
C ALA A 94 10.32 3.66 6.63
N LEU A 95 10.10 4.98 6.79
CA LEU A 95 10.60 5.74 7.93
C LEU A 95 9.90 5.35 9.24
N TRP A 96 8.59 5.07 9.20
CA TRP A 96 7.86 4.54 10.34
C TRP A 96 8.37 3.17 10.77
N ASP A 97 8.55 2.25 9.83
CA ASP A 97 9.05 0.91 10.11
C ASP A 97 10.48 0.95 10.66
N LEU A 98 11.36 1.76 10.06
CA LEU A 98 12.73 1.99 10.55
C LEU A 98 12.73 2.50 11.99
N GLN A 99 11.93 3.53 12.28
CA GLN A 99 11.85 4.13 13.62
C GLN A 99 11.34 3.14 14.67
N ALA A 100 10.32 2.35 14.33
CA ALA A 100 9.77 1.33 15.22
C ALA A 100 10.82 0.26 15.54
N ARG A 101 11.54 -0.23 14.53
CA ARG A 101 12.59 -1.24 14.69
C ARG A 101 13.80 -0.73 15.46
N GLN A 102 14.26 0.49 15.19
CA GLN A 102 15.36 1.11 15.94
C GLN A 102 15.04 1.22 17.44
N ARG A 103 13.76 1.43 17.78
CA ARG A 103 13.29 1.46 19.17
C ARG A 103 12.89 0.09 19.72
N GLN A 104 12.99 -0.97 18.92
CA GLN A 104 12.56 -2.33 19.26
C GLN A 104 11.09 -2.38 19.72
N GLN A 105 10.24 -1.58 19.08
CA GLN A 105 8.82 -1.48 19.37
C GLN A 105 7.99 -1.91 18.15
N SER A 106 6.77 -2.40 18.39
CA SER A 106 5.76 -2.43 17.33
C SER A 106 5.36 -1.00 16.97
N LEU A 107 4.83 -0.78 15.76
CA LEU A 107 4.30 0.53 15.37
C LEU A 107 3.19 1.01 16.33
N ALA A 108 2.35 0.08 16.81
CA ALA A 108 1.34 0.38 17.82
C ALA A 108 1.96 0.85 19.15
N GLY A 109 3.03 0.19 19.60
CA GLY A 109 3.77 0.58 20.80
C GLY A 109 4.47 1.94 20.64
N LEU A 110 5.03 2.20 19.46
CA LEU A 110 5.65 3.48 19.12
C LEU A 110 4.63 4.64 19.16
N LEU A 111 3.41 4.38 18.68
CA LEU A 111 2.31 5.34 18.66
C LEU A 111 1.54 5.42 19.99
N GLY A 112 1.80 4.52 20.94
CA GLY A 112 1.05 4.43 22.19
C GLY A 112 -0.43 4.06 21.99
N VAL A 113 -0.75 3.33 20.92
CA VAL A 113 -2.12 2.91 20.60
C VAL A 113 -2.34 1.44 20.91
N THR A 114 -3.50 1.12 21.47
CA THR A 114 -3.93 -0.26 21.67
C THR A 114 -4.74 -0.70 20.45
N LEU A 115 -4.23 -1.70 19.73
CA LEU A 115 -4.96 -2.33 18.64
C LEU A 115 -6.00 -3.32 19.19
N ALA A 116 -7.13 -3.43 18.50
CA ALA A 116 -8.07 -4.51 18.75
C ALA A 116 -7.40 -5.86 18.41
N PRO A 117 -7.70 -6.95 19.15
CA PRO A 117 -7.16 -8.26 18.83
C PRO A 117 -7.71 -8.83 17.51
N VAL A 118 -8.86 -8.32 17.08
CA VAL A 118 -9.55 -8.70 15.84
C VAL A 118 -10.10 -7.44 15.16
N PHE A 119 -9.95 -7.38 13.84
CA PHE A 119 -10.50 -6.32 13.00
C PHE A 119 -11.42 -6.93 11.94
N THR A 120 -12.62 -6.38 11.81
CA THR A 120 -13.51 -6.70 10.69
C THR A 120 -13.07 -5.91 9.47
N THR A 121 -12.90 -6.59 8.33
CA THR A 121 -12.57 -5.99 7.03
C THR A 121 -13.64 -6.37 6.03
N ALA A 122 -13.85 -5.53 5.00
CA ALA A 122 -14.71 -5.89 3.88
C ALA A 122 -13.92 -6.65 2.82
N GLN A 123 -14.52 -7.70 2.26
CA GLN A 123 -14.01 -8.35 1.06
C GLN A 123 -14.78 -7.86 -0.17
N THR A 124 -14.04 -7.56 -1.24
CA THR A 124 -14.64 -7.05 -2.48
C THR A 124 -15.20 -8.20 -3.32
N VAL A 125 -16.47 -8.10 -3.72
CA VAL A 125 -17.03 -8.91 -4.80
C VAL A 125 -16.70 -8.21 -6.12
N VAL A 126 -15.86 -8.85 -6.93
CA VAL A 126 -15.45 -8.33 -8.25
C VAL A 126 -16.62 -8.32 -9.23
N ILE A 127 -16.59 -7.41 -10.19
CA ILE A 127 -17.64 -7.30 -11.19
C ILE A 127 -17.65 -8.53 -12.10
N GLY A 128 -18.82 -9.13 -12.26
CA GLY A 128 -19.08 -10.26 -13.15
C GLY A 128 -20.55 -10.32 -13.54
N THR A 129 -21.00 -11.47 -14.05
CA THR A 129 -22.44 -11.74 -14.19
C THR A 129 -23.14 -11.77 -12.83
N PRO A 130 -24.45 -11.46 -12.74
CA PRO A 130 -25.19 -11.54 -11.48
C PRO A 130 -25.01 -12.87 -10.75
N GLU A 131 -25.00 -13.99 -11.48
CA GLU A 131 -24.83 -15.34 -10.94
C GLU A 131 -23.42 -15.54 -10.36
N GLN A 132 -22.38 -15.07 -11.05
CA GLN A 132 -21.00 -15.13 -10.56
C GLN A 132 -20.81 -14.29 -9.30
N MET A 133 -21.38 -13.09 -9.28
CA MET A 133 -21.30 -12.20 -8.11
C MET A 133 -22.04 -12.79 -6.91
N ALA A 134 -23.23 -13.37 -7.12
CA ALA A 134 -23.98 -14.05 -6.07
C ALA A 134 -23.22 -15.26 -5.51
N ALA A 135 -22.64 -16.10 -6.38
CA ALA A 135 -21.82 -17.24 -5.96
C ALA A 135 -20.57 -16.79 -5.19
N SER A 136 -19.90 -15.71 -5.64
CA SER A 136 -18.75 -15.14 -4.94
C SER A 136 -19.15 -14.62 -3.55
N ALA A 137 -20.26 -13.88 -3.45
CA ALA A 137 -20.75 -13.37 -2.16
C ALA A 137 -21.07 -14.51 -1.18
N ALA A 138 -21.75 -15.56 -1.65
CA ALA A 138 -22.03 -16.74 -0.84
C ALA A 138 -20.75 -17.44 -0.35
N ALA A 139 -19.75 -17.60 -1.23
CA ALA A 139 -18.48 -18.22 -0.87
C ALA A 139 -17.67 -17.38 0.14
N LEU A 140 -17.78 -16.05 0.12
CA LEU A 140 -17.16 -15.18 1.13
C LEU A 140 -17.88 -15.30 2.48
N TRP A 141 -19.22 -15.36 2.47
CA TRP A 141 -20.03 -15.57 3.66
C TRP A 141 -19.68 -16.89 4.38
N GLU A 142 -19.59 -18.00 3.62
CA GLU A 142 -19.24 -19.32 4.17
C GLU A 142 -17.86 -19.35 4.83
N LYS A 143 -16.93 -18.48 4.40
CA LYS A 143 -15.58 -18.36 4.96
C LYS A 143 -15.52 -17.46 6.20
N GLY A 144 -16.67 -17.03 6.73
CA GLY A 144 -16.76 -16.16 7.91
C GLY A 144 -16.71 -14.66 7.58
N GLY A 145 -17.01 -14.27 6.33
CA GLY A 145 -17.15 -12.87 5.96
C GLY A 145 -18.48 -12.29 6.41
N ASP A 146 -18.48 -11.44 7.44
CA ASP A 146 -19.69 -10.74 7.91
C ASP A 146 -20.05 -9.50 7.06
N THR A 147 -19.16 -9.05 6.16
CA THR A 147 -19.38 -7.86 5.32
C THR A 147 -18.67 -7.98 3.97
N ALA A 148 -19.43 -7.80 2.88
CA ALA A 148 -18.91 -7.78 1.51
C ALA A 148 -19.26 -6.44 0.83
N GLU A 149 -18.30 -5.86 0.10
CA GLU A 149 -18.52 -4.63 -0.68
C GLU A 149 -18.59 -4.96 -2.17
N ASN A 150 -19.62 -4.44 -2.84
CA ASN A 150 -19.82 -4.63 -4.26
C ASN A 150 -19.43 -3.37 -5.04
N GLN A 151 -18.60 -3.50 -6.07
CA GLN A 151 -18.13 -2.36 -6.89
C GLN A 151 -19.02 -2.00 -8.09
N THR A 152 -20.21 -2.60 -8.24
CA THR A 152 -21.16 -2.14 -9.26
C THR A 152 -21.70 -0.75 -8.92
N ARG A 153 -21.47 0.22 -9.81
CA ARG A 153 -22.37 1.38 -9.90
C ARG A 153 -23.69 0.86 -10.48
N CYS A 154 -24.80 1.01 -9.75
CA CYS A 154 -26.10 1.04 -10.39
C CYS A 154 -26.13 2.25 -11.31
N SER A 155 -25.97 2.06 -12.62
CA SER A 155 -26.56 2.97 -13.59
C SER A 155 -28.06 2.72 -13.54
N SER A 156 -28.75 3.50 -12.72
CA SER A 156 -30.18 3.72 -12.88
C SER A 156 -30.39 4.44 -14.21
N ASP A 157 -30.83 3.69 -15.22
CA ASP A 157 -31.71 4.21 -16.27
C ASP A 157 -33.12 4.40 -15.71
#